data_AF-A0A7C6U331-F1
#
_entry.id   AF-A0A7C6U331-F1
#
_cell.length_a   1.000
_cell.length_b   1.000
_cell.length_c   1.000
_cell.angle_alpha   90.00
_cell.angle_beta   90.00
_cell.angle_gamma   90.00
#
_symmetry.space_group_name_H-M   'P 1'
#
loop_
_entity.id
_entity.type
_entity.pdbx_description
1 polymer ?
#
loop_
_entity_poly.entity_id
_entity_poly.type
_entity_poly.pdbx_seq_one_letter_code
_entity_poly.pdbx_strand_id
1 'polypeptide(L)'
;MKKDLLLIFSFVIILVILIGGVKIESVQEHYLNNIDNITNETEVITLEIDCHLIYDNWDILTPSLKEENYLPENGYVLKSTELVLREADTVYDILLRASKHFRIQLETKGYGDSKYIRGISYLYEFDCGALSGWVYLVNGIKGDQSISDYKLKNNDYINIVYTCDLGDDVLEENYENIR
;
A
#
# COMPACT_ATOMS: atom_id res chain seq x y z
N MET A 1 -45.83 -21.71 -32.60
CA MET A 1 -45.88 -20.43 -31.86
C MET A 1 -45.70 -20.58 -30.35
N LYS A 2 -46.62 -21.20 -29.59
CA LYS A 2 -46.46 -21.31 -28.11
C LYS A 2 -45.27 -22.17 -27.65
N LYS A 3 -44.96 -23.25 -28.37
CA LYS A 3 -43.81 -24.14 -28.07
C LYS A 3 -42.47 -23.47 -28.37
N ASP A 4 -42.41 -22.70 -29.46
CA ASP A 4 -41.22 -21.93 -29.87
C ASP A 4 -40.93 -20.80 -28.87
N LEU A 5 -41.98 -20.15 -28.35
CA LEU A 5 -41.87 -19.13 -27.31
C LEU A 5 -41.32 -19.72 -25.98
N LEU A 6 -41.77 -20.92 -25.60
CA LEU A 6 -41.30 -21.63 -24.40
C LEU A 6 -39.83 -22.04 -24.50
N LEU A 7 -39.39 -22.47 -25.69
CA LEU A 7 -38.00 -22.79 -25.99
C LEU A 7 -37.09 -21.56 -25.88
N ILE A 8 -37.52 -20.43 -26.42
CA ILE A 8 -36.77 -19.16 -26.33
C ILE A 8 -36.65 -18.72 -24.87
N PHE A 9 -37.73 -18.78 -24.10
CA PHE A 9 -37.71 -18.39 -22.68
C PHE A 9 -36.79 -19.28 -21.84
N SER A 10 -36.82 -20.60 -22.07
CA SER A 10 -35.90 -21.54 -21.43
C SER A 10 -34.44 -21.26 -21.77
N PHE A 11 -34.14 -20.97 -23.04
CA PHE A 11 -32.80 -20.62 -23.49
C PHE A 11 -32.28 -19.33 -22.84
N VAL A 12 -33.13 -18.30 -22.71
CA VAL A 12 -32.79 -17.05 -22.03
C VAL A 12 -32.51 -17.28 -20.55
N ILE A 13 -33.32 -18.11 -19.87
CA ILE A 13 -33.08 -18.47 -18.46
C ILE A 13 -31.74 -19.19 -18.29
N ILE A 14 -31.44 -20.16 -19.16
CA ILE A 14 -30.16 -20.87 -19.14
C ILE A 14 -29.00 -19.89 -19.36
N LEU A 15 -29.13 -18.94 -20.29
CA LEU A 15 -28.13 -17.91 -20.54
C LEU A 15 -27.93 -16.99 -19.32
N VAL A 16 -29.01 -16.60 -18.64
CA VAL A 16 -28.94 -15.79 -17.40
C VAL A 16 -28.30 -16.58 -16.26
N ILE A 17 -28.58 -17.88 -16.11
CA ILE A 17 -27.95 -18.75 -15.11
C ILE A 17 -26.45 -18.92 -15.40
N LEU A 18 -26.09 -19.10 -16.67
CA LEU A 18 -24.68 -19.22 -17.08
C LEU A 18 -23.91 -17.91 -16.85
N ILE A 19 -24.52 -16.76 -17.12
CA ILE A 19 -23.89 -15.45 -16.85
C ILE A 19 -23.82 -15.18 -15.35
N GLY A 20 -24.88 -15.48 -14.59
CA GLY A 20 -24.94 -15.24 -13.15
C GLY A 20 -24.09 -16.20 -12.30
N GLY A 21 -23.72 -17.37 -12.85
CA GLY A 21 -22.88 -18.37 -12.18
C GLY A 21 -21.37 -18.13 -12.28
N VAL A 22 -20.92 -17.25 -13.18
CA VAL A 22 -19.51 -16.89 -13.30
C VAL A 22 -19.25 -15.67 -12.43
N LYS A 23 -18.49 -15.84 -11.35
CA LYS A 23 -17.89 -14.70 -10.62
C LYS A 23 -16.81 -14.10 -11.51
N ILE A 24 -17.18 -13.16 -12.37
CA ILE A 24 -16.22 -12.37 -13.14
C ILE A 24 -15.70 -11.28 -12.21
N GLU A 25 -14.55 -11.54 -11.58
CA GLU A 25 -13.80 -10.50 -10.87
C GLU A 25 -13.00 -9.69 -11.88
N SER A 26 -12.96 -8.38 -11.73
CA SER A 26 -12.02 -7.58 -12.51
C SER A 26 -10.58 -7.97 -12.15
N VAL A 27 -9.62 -7.75 -13.06
CA VAL A 27 -8.19 -7.99 -12.77
C VAL A 27 -7.77 -7.27 -11.48
N GLN A 28 -8.22 -6.03 -11.29
CA GLN A 28 -7.96 -5.25 -10.09
C GLN A 28 -8.55 -5.87 -8.81
N GLU A 29 -9.73 -6.48 -8.89
CA GLU A 29 -10.42 -7.08 -7.77
C GLU A 29 -9.78 -8.42 -7.38
N HIS A 30 -9.48 -9.27 -8.38
CA HIS A 30 -8.68 -10.47 -8.19
C HIS A 30 -7.33 -10.15 -7.50
N TYR A 31 -6.73 -9.04 -7.91
CA TYR A 31 -5.47 -8.55 -7.38
C TYR A 31 -5.53 -8.09 -5.91
N LEU A 32 -6.66 -7.55 -5.47
CA LEU A 32 -6.88 -7.13 -4.08
C LEU A 32 -7.28 -8.29 -3.19
N ASN A 33 -8.00 -9.28 -3.73
CA ASN A 33 -8.49 -10.45 -3.01
C ASN A 33 -7.41 -11.50 -2.74
N ASN A 34 -6.27 -11.45 -3.45
CA ASN A 34 -5.19 -12.44 -3.36
C ASN A 34 -3.82 -11.78 -3.11
N ILE A 35 -3.78 -10.64 -2.43
CA ILE A 35 -2.50 -9.97 -2.13
C ILE A 35 -1.73 -10.66 -1.00
N ASP A 36 -2.44 -11.28 -0.07
CA ASP A 36 -1.96 -12.01 1.10
C ASP A 36 -2.05 -13.53 0.95
N ASN A 37 -2.54 -14.00 -0.21
CA ASN A 37 -2.64 -15.43 -0.54
C ASN A 37 -1.31 -15.97 -1.08
N ILE A 38 -0.37 -16.18 -0.16
CA ILE A 38 0.99 -16.64 -0.45
C ILE A 38 1.00 -18.16 -0.64
N THR A 39 1.64 -18.62 -1.72
CA THR A 39 1.87 -20.04 -2.00
C THR A 39 3.36 -20.28 -2.23
N ASN A 40 3.79 -21.55 -2.29
CA ASN A 40 5.21 -21.87 -2.54
C ASN A 40 5.74 -21.42 -3.91
N GLU A 41 4.85 -21.05 -4.84
CA GLU A 41 5.22 -20.61 -6.20
C GLU A 41 5.14 -19.10 -6.38
N THR A 42 4.65 -18.35 -5.38
CA THR A 42 4.53 -16.88 -5.48
C THR A 42 5.81 -16.21 -5.02
N GLU A 43 6.29 -15.25 -5.82
CA GLU A 43 7.25 -14.27 -5.34
C GLU A 43 6.56 -13.34 -4.33
N VAL A 44 7.31 -12.93 -3.32
CA VAL A 44 6.80 -12.12 -2.22
C VAL A 44 7.72 -10.95 -1.95
N ILE A 45 7.18 -9.90 -1.37
CA ILE A 45 7.94 -8.82 -0.74
C ILE A 45 7.41 -8.64 0.67
N THR A 46 8.12 -7.86 1.48
CA THR A 46 7.62 -7.39 2.77
C THR A 46 7.41 -5.88 2.71
N LEU A 47 6.26 -5.40 3.19
CA LEU A 47 5.97 -3.98 3.35
C LEU A 47 5.75 -3.65 4.83
N GLU A 48 6.38 -2.56 5.27
CA GLU A 48 6.15 -1.94 6.56
C GLU A 48 5.97 -0.42 6.39
N ILE A 49 4.98 0.14 7.10
CA ILE A 49 4.71 1.58 7.12
C ILE A 49 4.82 2.06 8.56
N ASP A 50 5.85 2.84 8.81
CA ASP A 50 6.35 3.22 10.12
C ASP A 50 6.27 4.74 10.29
N CYS A 51 5.72 5.18 11.42
CA CYS A 51 5.68 6.57 11.84
C CYS A 51 6.13 6.78 13.29
N HIS A 52 6.87 5.84 13.90
CA HIS A 52 7.23 5.91 15.33
C HIS A 52 7.99 7.19 15.69
N LEU A 53 8.80 7.73 14.78
CA LEU A 53 9.62 8.94 14.99
C LEU A 53 8.79 10.19 15.33
N ILE A 54 7.48 10.20 15.04
CA ILE A 54 6.61 11.31 15.44
C ILE A 54 6.48 11.43 16.96
N TYR A 55 6.63 10.32 17.70
CA TYR A 55 6.48 10.31 19.15
C TYR A 55 7.66 10.95 19.86
N ASP A 56 8.86 10.86 19.27
CA ASP A 56 10.04 11.59 19.74
C ASP A 56 9.98 13.09 19.41
N ASN A 57 9.10 13.46 18.48
CA ASN A 57 8.92 14.82 17.98
C ASN A 57 7.51 15.37 18.28
N TRP A 58 6.88 14.88 19.36
CA TRP A 58 5.49 15.20 19.66
C TRP A 58 5.22 16.70 19.76
N ASP A 59 6.13 17.49 20.30
CA ASP A 59 5.93 18.93 20.51
C ASP A 59 5.75 19.71 19.20
N ILE A 60 6.42 19.31 18.12
CA ILE A 60 6.40 19.99 16.82
C ILE A 60 5.31 19.47 15.88
N LEU A 61 4.64 18.38 16.25
CA LEU A 61 3.55 17.80 15.46
C LEU A 61 2.35 18.76 15.36
N THR A 62 1.70 18.81 14.20
CA THR A 62 0.47 19.57 13.96
C THR A 62 -0.57 19.28 15.05
N PRO A 63 -1.15 20.30 15.72
CA PRO A 63 -2.04 20.09 16.86
C PRO A 63 -3.25 19.18 16.60
N SER A 64 -3.87 19.25 15.42
CA SER A 64 -5.04 18.43 15.08
C SER A 64 -4.75 16.91 15.14
N LEU A 65 -3.52 16.49 14.82
CA LEU A 65 -3.14 15.08 14.89
C LEU A 65 -3.04 14.55 16.33
N LYS A 66 -2.80 15.44 17.30
CA LYS A 66 -2.73 15.09 18.73
C LYS A 66 -4.11 14.85 19.33
N GLU A 67 -5.14 15.48 18.77
CA GLU A 67 -6.49 15.50 19.32
C GLU A 67 -7.41 14.44 18.69
N GLU A 68 -7.13 14.03 17.44
CA GLU A 68 -8.09 13.25 16.64
C GLU A 68 -7.83 11.73 16.58
N ASN A 69 -6.91 11.19 17.40
CA ASN A 69 -6.60 9.75 17.51
C ASN A 69 -6.34 9.04 16.16
N TYR A 70 -5.82 9.78 15.18
CA TYR A 70 -5.45 9.22 13.87
C TYR A 70 -4.14 8.42 13.90
N LEU A 71 -3.30 8.66 14.91
CA LEU A 71 -1.97 8.08 15.00
C LEU A 71 -2.02 6.71 15.68
N PRO A 72 -1.39 5.67 15.09
CA PRO A 72 -1.37 4.35 15.68
C PRO A 72 -0.47 4.34 16.92
N GLU A 73 -1.01 3.98 18.09
CA GLU A 73 -0.27 3.97 19.38
C GLU A 73 1.07 3.21 19.36
N ASN A 74 1.21 2.24 18.46
CA ASN A 74 2.40 1.41 18.33
C ASN A 74 3.43 1.96 17.33
N GLY A 75 3.17 3.11 16.68
CA GLY A 75 4.05 3.70 15.67
C GLY A 75 3.99 3.06 14.29
N TYR A 76 3.11 2.08 14.06
CA TYR A 76 3.00 1.41 12.75
C TYR A 76 1.62 1.59 12.15
N VAL A 77 1.56 2.24 10.98
CA VAL A 77 0.35 2.25 10.15
C VAL A 77 0.12 0.86 9.57
N LEU A 78 1.20 0.17 9.19
CA LEU A 78 1.19 -1.23 8.78
C LEU A 78 2.47 -1.89 9.31
N LYS A 79 2.31 -2.89 10.18
CA LYS A 79 3.44 -3.72 10.62
C LYS A 79 3.99 -4.53 9.45
N SER A 80 5.25 -4.96 9.52
CA SER A 80 5.87 -5.91 8.59
C SER A 80 4.89 -6.98 8.12
N THR A 81 4.49 -6.88 6.85
CA THR A 81 3.48 -7.75 6.23
C THR A 81 4.00 -8.25 4.88
N GLU A 82 3.98 -9.57 4.69
CA GLU A 82 4.32 -10.18 3.42
C GLU A 82 3.17 -10.02 2.41
N LEU A 83 3.52 -9.64 1.18
CA LEU A 83 2.56 -9.42 0.09
C LEU A 83 3.08 -10.07 -1.19
N VAL A 84 2.15 -10.59 -2.00
CA VAL A 84 2.46 -11.19 -3.29
C VAL A 84 3.03 -10.13 -4.25
N LEU A 85 4.23 -10.40 -4.74
CA LEU A 85 4.90 -9.66 -5.80
C LEU A 85 4.39 -10.15 -7.16
N ARG A 86 4.19 -9.21 -8.08
CA ARG A 86 3.80 -9.47 -9.46
C ARG A 86 4.82 -8.86 -10.41
N GLU A 87 4.80 -9.37 -11.63
CA GLU A 87 5.71 -8.92 -12.67
C GLU A 87 5.62 -7.41 -12.86
N ALA A 88 6.79 -6.75 -12.82
CA ALA A 88 6.98 -5.32 -12.98
C ALA A 88 6.35 -4.42 -11.90
N ASP A 89 5.91 -4.99 -10.76
CA ASP A 89 5.46 -4.19 -9.63
C ASP A 89 6.55 -3.21 -9.16
N THR A 90 6.09 -2.01 -8.83
CA THR A 90 6.91 -0.96 -8.22
C THR A 90 6.56 -0.78 -6.74
N VAL A 91 7.37 0.02 -6.02
CA VAL A 91 7.05 0.43 -4.65
C VAL A 91 5.65 1.05 -4.57
N TYR A 92 5.27 1.88 -5.56
CA TYR A 92 3.96 2.49 -5.64
C TYR A 92 2.84 1.47 -5.84
N ASP A 93 3.04 0.46 -6.70
CA ASP A 93 2.01 -0.56 -6.96
C ASP A 93 1.73 -1.38 -5.71
N ILE A 94 2.78 -1.80 -5.01
CA ILE A 94 2.66 -2.51 -3.72
C ILE A 94 1.97 -1.63 -2.68
N LEU A 95 2.42 -0.38 -2.51
CA LEU A 95 1.84 0.56 -1.56
C LEU A 95 0.35 0.82 -1.86
N LEU A 96 0.00 1.03 -3.13
CA LEU A 96 -1.38 1.28 -3.54
C LEU A 96 -2.27 0.06 -3.30
N ARG A 97 -1.78 -1.15 -3.62
CA ARG A 97 -2.54 -2.39 -3.39
C ARG A 97 -2.72 -2.66 -1.89
N ALA A 98 -1.66 -2.53 -1.10
CA ALA A 98 -1.71 -2.66 0.36
C ALA A 98 -2.67 -1.65 0.97
N SER A 99 -2.60 -0.38 0.55
CA SER A 99 -3.47 0.68 1.07
C SER A 99 -4.95 0.39 0.81
N LYS A 100 -5.29 -0.11 -0.39
CA LYS A 100 -6.67 -0.53 -0.70
C LYS A 100 -7.11 -1.74 0.13
N HIS A 101 -6.23 -2.74 0.27
CA HIS A 101 -6.56 -3.98 0.97
C HIS A 101 -6.74 -3.74 2.49
N PHE A 102 -5.81 -3.04 3.13
CA PHE A 102 -5.84 -2.73 4.57
C PHE A 102 -6.66 -1.47 4.91
N ARG A 103 -7.30 -0.85 3.90
CA ARG A 103 -8.10 0.39 4.05
C ARG A 103 -7.31 1.55 4.66
N ILE A 104 -6.05 1.66 4.29
CA ILE A 104 -5.17 2.76 4.67
C ILE A 104 -5.41 3.91 3.68
N GLN A 105 -5.67 5.11 4.22
CA GLN A 105 -5.74 6.32 3.39
C GLN A 105 -4.36 6.62 2.82
N LEU A 106 -4.28 6.82 1.51
CA LEU A 106 -3.05 7.12 0.79
C LEU A 106 -3.28 8.29 -0.17
N GLU A 107 -2.44 9.31 -0.07
CA GLU A 107 -2.36 10.40 -1.02
C GLU A 107 -0.97 10.45 -1.64
N THR A 108 -0.93 10.51 -2.98
CA THR A 108 0.30 10.72 -3.74
C THR A 108 0.18 11.98 -4.59
N LYS A 109 1.30 12.67 -4.80
CA LYS A 109 1.44 13.78 -5.75
C LYS A 109 2.30 13.35 -6.92
N GLY A 110 2.20 14.08 -8.04
CA GLY A 110 2.94 13.82 -9.27
C GLY A 110 2.11 13.12 -10.36
N TYR A 111 2.64 13.10 -11.58
CA TYR A 111 2.00 12.52 -12.76
C TYR A 111 2.94 11.53 -13.47
N GLY A 112 2.37 10.45 -14.00
CA GLY A 112 3.14 9.38 -14.65
C GLY A 112 4.16 8.78 -13.69
N ASP A 113 5.42 8.79 -14.14
CA ASP A 113 6.58 8.17 -13.50
C ASP A 113 7.16 8.98 -12.32
N SER A 114 6.58 10.15 -12.00
CA SER A 114 7.10 11.06 -10.96
C SER A 114 6.25 11.08 -9.68
N LYS A 115 5.89 9.92 -9.14
CA LYS A 115 5.05 9.82 -7.94
C LYS A 115 5.84 9.99 -6.65
N TYR A 116 5.22 10.68 -5.70
CA TYR A 116 5.74 10.88 -4.34
C TYR A 116 4.58 10.78 -3.32
N ILE A 117 4.88 10.26 -2.12
CA ILE A 117 3.90 10.03 -1.04
C ILE A 117 3.64 11.34 -0.29
N ARG A 118 2.45 11.92 -0.48
CA ARG A 118 2.05 13.14 0.21
C ARG A 118 1.55 12.88 1.63
N GLY A 119 0.85 11.77 1.83
CA GLY A 119 0.31 11.42 3.13
C GLY A 119 -0.17 9.98 3.18
N ILE A 120 -0.06 9.39 4.37
CA ILE A 120 -0.56 8.06 4.69
C ILE A 120 -1.27 8.15 6.04
N SER A 121 -2.48 7.60 6.15
CA SER A 121 -3.26 7.57 7.39
C SER A 121 -3.43 8.98 8.02
N TYR A 122 -3.73 9.96 7.18
CA TYR A 122 -3.92 11.38 7.57
C TYR A 122 -2.67 12.08 8.13
N LEU A 123 -1.50 11.43 8.13
CA LEU A 123 -0.22 12.04 8.44
C LEU A 123 0.46 12.46 7.12
N TYR A 124 0.59 13.78 6.92
CA TYR A 124 1.05 14.39 5.67
C TYR A 124 2.48 14.92 5.78
N GLU A 125 3.10 15.20 4.64
CA GLU A 125 4.26 16.10 4.57
C GLU A 125 4.01 17.37 5.40
N PHE A 126 5.06 17.83 6.07
CA PHE A 126 5.06 19.03 6.90
C PHE A 126 4.33 18.94 8.25
N ASP A 127 3.66 17.83 8.57
CA ASP A 127 2.96 17.69 9.86
C ASP A 127 3.87 17.57 11.08
N CYS A 128 5.15 17.26 10.89
CA CYS A 128 6.20 17.31 11.92
C CYS A 128 7.26 18.37 11.58
N GLY A 129 6.83 19.52 11.03
CA GLY A 129 7.72 20.62 10.64
C GLY A 129 8.15 20.59 9.17
N ALA A 130 8.79 21.66 8.69
CA ALA A 130 9.01 21.89 7.25
C ALA A 130 9.89 20.85 6.53
N LEU A 131 10.63 20.03 7.28
CA LEU A 131 11.51 18.98 6.78
C LEU A 131 10.88 17.58 6.85
N SER A 132 9.66 17.49 7.37
CA SER A 132 8.97 16.23 7.58
C SER A 132 8.25 15.70 6.34
N GLY A 133 8.18 14.38 6.21
CA GLY A 133 7.51 13.71 5.12
C GLY A 133 7.74 12.21 5.11
N TRP A 134 7.33 11.56 4.02
CA TRP A 134 7.47 10.13 3.84
C TRP A 134 8.68 9.81 2.96
N VAL A 135 9.59 9.00 3.50
CA VAL A 135 10.70 8.40 2.74
C VAL A 135 10.48 6.91 2.60
N TYR A 136 11.08 6.29 1.58
CA TYR A 136 11.07 4.84 1.45
C TYR A 136 12.49 4.30 1.40
N LEU A 137 12.65 3.08 1.89
CA LEU A 137 13.86 2.29 1.82
C LEU A 137 13.51 0.93 1.22
N VAL A 138 14.44 0.38 0.46
CA VAL A 138 14.37 -1.00 -0.02
C VAL A 138 15.61 -1.72 0.47
N ASN A 139 15.41 -2.80 1.24
CA ASN A 139 16.46 -3.58 1.88
C ASN A 139 17.39 -2.69 2.75
N GLY A 140 16.81 -1.75 3.48
CA GLY A 140 17.54 -0.80 4.35
C GLY A 140 18.21 0.36 3.62
N ILE A 141 18.20 0.38 2.28
CA ILE A 141 18.81 1.46 1.49
C ILE A 141 17.73 2.47 1.11
N LYS A 142 17.94 3.74 1.48
CA LYS A 142 17.04 4.84 1.11
C LYS A 142 16.91 4.94 -0.41
N GLY A 143 15.67 5.00 -0.90
CA GLY A 143 15.39 5.08 -2.32
C GLY A 143 15.85 6.41 -2.92
N ASP A 144 16.50 6.33 -4.08
CA ASP A 144 17.01 7.48 -4.85
C ASP A 144 16.13 7.83 -6.06
N GLN A 145 15.12 6.99 -6.34
CA GLN A 145 14.19 7.12 -7.46
C GLN A 145 12.76 7.37 -6.99
N SER A 146 11.88 7.70 -7.93
CA SER A 146 10.45 7.76 -7.70
C SER A 146 9.89 6.41 -7.26
N ILE A 147 8.87 6.40 -6.38
CA ILE A 147 8.21 5.16 -5.95
C ILE A 147 7.53 4.42 -7.11
N SER A 148 7.22 5.11 -8.22
CA SER A 148 6.68 4.49 -9.44
C SER A 148 7.74 3.98 -10.41
N ASP A 149 9.02 4.19 -10.13
CA ASP A 149 10.12 3.78 -11.02
C ASP A 149 10.91 2.60 -10.45
N TYR A 150 10.98 2.49 -9.12
CA TYR A 150 11.70 1.41 -8.46
C TYR A 150 10.95 0.09 -8.62
N LYS A 151 11.46 -0.78 -9.51
CA LYS A 151 10.95 -2.15 -9.74
C LYS A 151 11.45 -3.10 -8.68
N LEU A 152 10.51 -3.79 -8.05
CA LEU A 152 10.78 -4.70 -6.94
C LEU A 152 11.22 -6.08 -7.44
N LYS A 153 11.92 -6.77 -6.55
CA LYS A 153 12.38 -8.15 -6.73
C LYS A 153 11.85 -9.02 -5.60
N ASN A 154 11.81 -10.32 -5.86
CA ASN A 154 11.42 -11.29 -4.86
C ASN A 154 12.28 -11.15 -3.60
N ASN A 155 11.62 -11.15 -2.44
CA ASN A 155 12.15 -10.95 -1.09
C ASN A 155 12.66 -9.54 -0.78
N ASP A 156 12.36 -8.52 -1.60
CA ASP A 156 12.63 -7.14 -1.21
C ASP A 156 11.83 -6.78 0.06
N TYR A 157 12.49 -6.09 0.98
CA TYR A 157 11.87 -5.50 2.16
C TYR A 157 11.72 -3.99 1.94
N ILE A 158 10.49 -3.50 2.01
CA ILE A 158 10.16 -2.09 1.81
C ILE A 158 9.79 -1.48 3.16
N ASN A 159 10.54 -0.47 3.57
CA ASN A 159 10.17 0.40 4.69
C ASN A 159 9.70 1.73 4.15
N ILE A 160 8.48 2.14 4.50
CA ILE A 160 8.00 3.50 4.27
C ILE A 160 7.92 4.19 5.61
N VAL A 161 8.78 5.18 5.82
CA VAL A 161 9.03 5.78 7.13
C VAL A 161 8.66 7.25 7.09
N TYR A 162 7.92 7.69 8.10
CA TYR A 162 7.69 9.11 8.33
C TYR A 162 8.89 9.71 9.07
N THR A 163 9.54 10.67 8.42
CA THR A 163 10.68 11.42 8.95
C THR A 163 10.25 12.81 9.38
N CYS A 164 10.89 13.36 10.41
CA CYS A 164 10.79 14.76 10.80
C CYS A 164 11.99 15.60 10.32
N ASP A 165 13.00 15.00 9.68
CA ASP A 165 14.26 15.63 9.27
C ASP A 165 14.80 15.13 7.92
N LEU A 166 14.02 15.23 6.83
CA LEU A 166 14.39 14.83 5.45
C LEU A 166 14.92 13.39 5.28
N GLY A 167 14.72 12.53 6.28
CA GLY A 167 15.22 11.17 6.38
C GLY A 167 16.65 11.06 6.88
N ASP A 168 17.21 12.11 7.49
CA ASP A 168 18.49 12.08 8.22
C ASP A 168 18.31 11.51 9.64
N ASP A 169 17.07 11.50 10.16
CA ASP A 169 16.63 10.76 11.35
C ASP A 169 16.32 9.28 11.06
N VAL A 170 16.34 8.91 9.78
CA VAL A 170 16.15 7.54 9.28
C VAL A 170 17.50 7.00 8.82
N LEU A 171 18.43 6.75 9.76
CA LEU A 171 19.80 6.28 9.44
C LEU A 171 19.93 4.75 9.43
N GLU A 172 20.75 4.25 8.48
CA GLU A 172 21.15 2.84 8.29
C GLU A 172 21.64 2.14 9.57
N GLU A 173 22.34 2.86 10.47
CA GLU A 173 22.98 2.28 11.66
C GLU A 173 22.02 2.01 12.84
N ASN A 174 20.79 2.55 12.79
CA ASN A 174 19.80 2.40 13.86
C ASN A 174 18.72 1.34 13.56
N TYR A 175 18.49 0.96 12.29
CA TYR A 175 17.43 0.00 11.94
C TYR A 175 17.76 -1.46 12.32
N GLU A 176 19.04 -1.83 12.42
CA GLU A 176 19.48 -3.15 12.93
C GLU A 176 19.35 -3.28 14.46
N ASN A 177 19.29 -2.17 15.20
CA ASN A 177 19.26 -2.17 16.67
C ASN A 177 17.84 -2.07 17.27
N ILE A 178 16.80 -1.96 16.42
CA ILE A 178 15.40 -1.74 16.84
C ILE A 178 14.49 -2.95 16.49
N ARG A 179 15.02 -4.01 15.88
CA ARG A 179 14.31 -5.29 15.68
C ARG A 179 14.54 -6.30 16.81
#